data_AF-A0A931UTS5-F1
#
_entry.id   AF-A0A931UTS5-F1
#
_cell.length_a   1.000
_cell.length_b   1.000
_cell.length_c   1.000
_cell.angle_alpha   90.00
_cell.angle_beta   90.00
_cell.angle_gamma   90.00
#
_symmetry.space_group_name_H-M   'P 1'
#
loop_
_entity.id
_entity.type
_entity.pdbx_description
1 polymer ?
#
loop_
_entity_poly.entity_id
_entity_poly.type
_entity_poly.pdbx_seq_one_letter_code
_entity_poly.pdbx_strand_id
1 'polypeptide(L)'
;MSVLAALGVATVTALALPAGGAVTIDGVIETSFDGARLDAAALFDAEAGGLRVDRVDGHRVRLVESGAAGAACAAAGVASPCLVPRLTEHAHARLITVDELCATLRGELSIAIEAPPPPVSRAPQAIGVASLLTAFAAAFLFAVSLLRASPLGRVWLAARAARRAAGRDPTLAVLRDEIERLVEHAREVERVRRGCVSSLARARRAPGERLAEERDEELRLQSDLARANARLAEIGAALRLVPLRVREARDLSFRGPAPIEAIVAELSLRERALSEADARA
;
A
#
# COMPACT_ATOMS: atom_id res chain seq x y z
N MET A 1 16.92 16.83 -22.24
CA MET A 1 16.28 16.66 -20.93
C MET A 1 14.88 16.12 -21.18
N SER A 2 14.55 14.95 -20.63
CA SER A 2 13.23 14.33 -20.84
C SER A 2 12.16 15.18 -20.14
N VAL A 3 11.02 15.43 -20.79
CA VAL A 3 9.89 16.23 -20.27
C VAL A 3 9.42 15.71 -18.90
N LEU A 4 9.57 14.40 -18.64
CA LEU A 4 9.27 13.76 -17.37
C LEU A 4 10.20 14.17 -16.22
N ALA A 5 11.47 14.51 -16.50
CA ALA A 5 12.40 14.99 -15.47
C ALA A 5 12.05 16.40 -14.98
N ALA A 6 11.41 17.21 -15.84
CA ALA A 6 10.94 18.55 -15.47
C ALA A 6 9.63 18.52 -14.66
N LEU A 7 8.80 17.48 -14.85
CA LEU A 7 7.51 17.35 -14.19
C LEU A 7 7.56 16.78 -12.77
N GLY A 8 8.74 16.38 -12.27
CA GLY A 8 8.87 15.81 -10.94
C GLY A 8 7.99 14.58 -10.73
N VAL A 9 7.80 13.76 -11.78
CA VAL A 9 6.82 12.64 -11.81
C VAL A 9 7.14 11.53 -10.81
N ALA A 10 8.28 11.60 -10.11
CA ALA A 10 8.59 10.74 -8.98
C ALA A 10 7.96 11.19 -7.65
N THR A 11 7.37 12.39 -7.61
CA THR A 11 6.83 13.00 -6.39
C THR A 11 5.34 13.32 -6.54
N VAL A 12 4.65 13.35 -5.41
CA VAL A 12 3.24 13.76 -5.34
C VAL A 12 3.14 15.25 -5.64
N THR A 13 2.36 15.62 -6.65
CA THR A 13 2.24 17.01 -7.13
C THR A 13 0.86 17.56 -6.80
N ALA A 14 0.80 18.59 -5.95
CA ALA A 14 -0.45 19.28 -5.64
C ALA A 14 -1.05 19.93 -6.91
N LEU A 15 -2.37 19.84 -7.06
CA LEU A 15 -3.09 20.50 -8.14
C LEU A 15 -3.87 21.69 -7.58
N ALA A 16 -3.58 22.88 -8.09
CA ALA A 16 -4.36 24.08 -7.79
C ALA A 16 -5.65 24.10 -8.64
N LEU A 17 -6.56 23.18 -8.37
CA LEU A 17 -7.85 23.09 -9.06
C LEU A 17 -8.84 24.11 -8.47
N PRO A 18 -9.46 24.98 -9.29
CA PRO A 18 -10.62 25.75 -8.85
C PRO A 18 -11.77 24.80 -8.48
N ALA A 19 -12.67 25.22 -7.59
CA ALA A 19 -13.84 24.43 -7.21
C ALA A 19 -14.67 24.04 -8.46
N GLY A 20 -14.87 22.73 -8.66
CA GLY A 20 -15.54 22.20 -9.85
C GLY A 20 -14.69 22.17 -11.13
N GLY A 21 -13.40 22.52 -11.04
CA GLY A 21 -12.44 22.38 -12.13
C GLY A 21 -12.14 20.92 -12.48
N ALA A 22 -11.49 20.73 -13.61
CA ALA A 22 -11.05 19.42 -14.09
C ALA A 22 -9.57 19.45 -14.47
N VAL A 23 -8.92 18.29 -14.43
CA VAL A 23 -7.58 18.08 -15.01
C VAL A 23 -7.70 17.08 -16.13
N THR A 24 -7.20 17.45 -17.30
CA THR A 24 -7.12 16.56 -18.45
C THR A 24 -5.68 16.09 -18.60
N ILE A 25 -5.50 14.78 -18.57
CA ILE A 25 -4.22 14.12 -18.83
C ILE A 25 -4.32 13.50 -20.21
N ASP A 26 -3.42 13.89 -21.12
CA ASP A 26 -3.38 13.40 -22.49
C ASP A 26 -1.97 12.91 -22.82
N GLY A 27 -1.89 11.76 -23.48
CA GLY A 27 -0.63 11.23 -23.99
C GLY A 27 -0.47 9.72 -23.82
N VAL A 28 0.54 9.21 -24.52
CA VAL A 28 0.96 7.81 -24.45
C VAL A 28 2.44 7.78 -24.14
N ILE A 29 2.80 6.96 -23.17
CA ILE A 29 4.18 6.72 -22.77
C ILE A 29 4.56 5.30 -23.18
N GLU A 30 5.63 5.18 -23.95
CA GLU A 30 6.23 3.92 -24.35
C GLU A 30 7.45 3.64 -23.47
N THR A 31 7.59 2.43 -22.95
CA THR A 31 8.80 2.03 -22.23
C THR A 31 9.78 1.36 -23.21
N SER A 32 11.02 1.84 -23.25
CA SER A 32 12.06 1.21 -24.08
C SER A 32 12.58 -0.11 -23.50
N PHE A 33 12.14 -0.51 -22.31
CA PHE A 33 12.52 -1.76 -21.67
C PHE A 33 11.82 -2.96 -22.31
N ASP A 34 10.51 -2.86 -22.50
CA ASP A 34 9.64 -3.94 -22.99
C ASP A 34 8.81 -3.55 -24.23
N GLY A 35 8.91 -2.30 -24.70
CA GLY A 35 8.08 -1.77 -25.78
C GLY A 35 6.62 -1.54 -25.39
N ALA A 36 6.26 -1.68 -24.11
CA ALA A 36 4.89 -1.50 -23.66
C ALA A 36 4.46 -0.04 -23.80
N ARG A 37 3.23 0.16 -24.26
CA ARG A 37 2.57 1.46 -24.32
C ARG A 37 1.59 1.59 -23.18
N LEU A 38 1.74 2.68 -22.44
CA LEU A 38 0.96 3.02 -21.26
C LEU A 38 0.22 4.33 -21.55
N ASP A 39 -1.08 4.36 -21.27
CA ASP A 39 -1.79 5.62 -21.22
C ASP A 39 -1.18 6.50 -20.13
N ALA A 40 -0.96 7.77 -20.45
CA ALA A 40 -0.42 8.75 -19.53
C ALA A 40 -1.16 8.76 -18.17
N ALA A 41 -2.49 8.65 -18.21
CA ALA A 41 -3.32 8.62 -17.02
C ALA A 41 -3.09 7.37 -16.15
N ALA A 42 -2.71 6.23 -16.73
CA ALA A 42 -2.41 5.00 -16.00
C ALA A 42 -1.11 5.09 -15.17
N LEU A 43 -0.29 6.13 -15.40
CA LEU A 43 0.86 6.44 -14.57
C LEU A 43 0.48 7.10 -13.24
N PHE A 44 -0.79 7.49 -13.06
CA PHE A 44 -1.26 8.18 -11.86
C PHE A 44 -2.38 7.42 -11.15
N ASP A 45 -2.40 7.49 -9.82
CA ASP A 45 -3.49 7.01 -8.97
C ASP A 45 -4.43 8.18 -8.68
N ALA A 46 -5.48 8.31 -9.50
CA ALA A 46 -6.47 9.37 -9.35
C ALA A 46 -7.16 9.31 -7.98
N GLU A 47 -7.56 8.11 -7.53
CA GLU A 47 -8.33 7.94 -6.29
C GLU A 47 -7.50 8.31 -5.07
N ALA A 48 -6.23 7.87 -5.00
CA ALA A 48 -5.33 8.25 -3.92
C ALA A 48 -5.07 9.77 -3.87
N GLY A 49 -5.17 10.43 -5.03
CA GLY A 49 -5.07 11.87 -5.22
C GLY A 49 -6.32 12.69 -4.89
N GLY A 50 -7.42 12.03 -4.51
CA GLY A 50 -8.70 12.71 -4.29
C GLY A 50 -9.43 13.10 -5.59
N LEU A 51 -9.03 12.50 -6.71
CA LEU A 51 -9.63 12.69 -8.02
C LEU A 51 -10.48 11.45 -8.38
N ARG A 52 -11.42 11.64 -9.31
CA ARG A 52 -12.15 10.55 -9.96
C ARG A 52 -12.15 10.77 -11.47
N VAL A 53 -12.22 9.67 -12.22
CA VAL A 53 -12.37 9.73 -13.67
C VAL A 53 -13.77 10.24 -14.00
N ASP A 54 -13.84 11.30 -14.80
CA ASP A 54 -15.08 11.87 -15.32
C ASP A 54 -15.37 11.36 -16.73
N ARG A 55 -14.36 11.40 -17.61
CA ARG A 55 -14.45 10.95 -18.99
C ARG A 55 -13.13 10.37 -19.48
N VAL A 56 -13.22 9.38 -20.37
CA VAL A 56 -12.09 8.78 -21.09
C VAL A 56 -12.38 8.87 -22.58
N ASP A 57 -11.52 9.56 -23.33
CA ASP A 57 -11.61 9.76 -24.78
C ASP A 57 -10.27 9.34 -25.43
N GLY A 58 -10.10 8.03 -25.66
CA GLY A 58 -8.82 7.48 -26.14
C GLY A 58 -7.71 7.60 -25.09
N HIS A 59 -6.59 8.23 -25.45
CA HIS A 59 -5.45 8.48 -24.55
C HIS A 59 -5.63 9.72 -23.67
N ARG A 60 -6.81 10.36 -23.74
CA ARG A 60 -7.18 11.54 -22.95
C ARG A 60 -8.11 11.14 -21.83
N VAL A 61 -7.72 11.41 -20.59
CA VAL A 61 -8.52 11.16 -19.39
C VAL A 61 -8.79 12.49 -18.69
N ARG A 62 -10.07 12.80 -18.52
CA ARG A 62 -10.55 13.93 -17.73
C ARG A 62 -10.81 13.47 -16.31
N LEU A 63 -10.11 14.08 -15.37
CA LEU A 63 -10.22 13.86 -13.93
C LEU A 63 -10.92 15.07 -13.30
N VAL A 64 -11.80 14.80 -12.33
CA VAL A 64 -12.49 15.83 -11.53
C VAL A 64 -12.30 15.54 -10.05
N GLU A 65 -12.49 16.55 -9.22
CA GLU A 65 -12.44 16.38 -7.77
C GLU A 65 -13.51 15.36 -7.32
N SER A 66 -13.11 14.42 -6.46
CA SER A 66 -14.02 13.44 -5.88
C SER A 66 -14.88 14.03 -4.75
N GLY A 67 -14.48 15.17 -4.20
CA GLY A 67 -15.02 15.77 -2.97
C GLY A 67 -14.42 15.18 -1.69
N ALA A 68 -13.59 14.14 -1.78
CA ALA A 68 -12.83 13.59 -0.67
C ALA A 68 -11.36 14.01 -0.77
N ALA A 69 -10.73 14.28 0.39
CA ALA A 69 -9.30 14.55 0.44
C ALA A 69 -8.50 13.30 0.05
N GLY A 70 -7.54 13.46 -0.87
CA GLY A 70 -6.66 12.38 -1.29
C GLY A 70 -5.76 11.90 -0.14
N ALA A 71 -5.81 10.60 0.16
CA ALA A 71 -5.01 10.02 1.25
C ALA A 71 -3.50 10.17 1.01
N ALA A 72 -3.06 10.08 -0.25
CA ALA A 72 -1.66 10.28 -0.60
C ALA A 72 -1.25 11.76 -0.52
N CYS A 73 -2.16 12.69 -0.84
CA CYS A 73 -1.91 14.13 -0.68
C CYS A 73 -1.65 14.48 0.80
N ALA A 74 -2.52 13.96 1.69
CA ALA A 74 -2.38 14.14 3.13
C ALA A 74 -1.07 13.52 3.67
N ALA A 75 -0.72 12.32 3.21
CA ALA A 75 0.53 11.66 3.60
C ALA A 75 1.77 12.41 3.14
N ALA A 76 1.71 13.07 1.98
CA ALA A 76 2.78 13.90 1.44
C ALA A 76 2.80 15.33 2.01
N GLY A 77 1.82 15.72 2.83
CA GLY A 77 1.72 17.07 3.39
C GLY A 77 1.39 18.15 2.35
N VAL A 78 0.73 17.78 1.25
CA VAL A 78 0.36 18.70 0.17
C VAL A 78 -1.15 18.91 0.09
N ALA A 79 -1.58 20.00 -0.55
CA ALA A 79 -3.00 20.29 -0.76
C ALA A 79 -3.66 19.22 -1.65
N SER A 80 -4.91 18.88 -1.31
CA SER A 80 -5.77 18.00 -2.12
C SER A 80 -6.62 18.86 -3.07
N PRO A 81 -6.89 18.41 -4.30
CA PRO A 81 -6.41 17.17 -4.91
C PRO A 81 -4.95 17.24 -5.40
N CYS A 82 -4.33 16.08 -5.62
CA CYS A 82 -2.95 15.97 -6.10
C CYS A 82 -2.81 14.82 -7.12
N LEU A 83 -1.78 14.88 -7.97
CA LEU A 83 -1.39 13.75 -8.83
C LEU A 83 -0.44 12.83 -8.06
N VAL A 84 -0.78 11.54 -8.02
CA VAL A 84 -0.04 10.52 -7.28
C VAL A 84 0.59 9.55 -8.27
N PRO A 85 1.91 9.58 -8.48
CA PRO A 85 2.55 8.68 -9.44
C PRO A 85 2.53 7.22 -8.98
N ARG A 86 2.21 6.29 -9.89
CA ARG A 86 2.25 4.83 -9.69
C ARG A 86 3.55 4.18 -10.16
N LEU A 87 4.64 4.97 -10.25
CA LEU A 87 5.91 4.50 -10.81
C LEU A 87 6.50 3.33 -10.02
N THR A 88 6.30 3.30 -8.69
CA THR A 88 6.78 2.18 -7.86
C THR A 88 6.08 0.87 -8.23
N GLU A 89 4.77 0.90 -8.49
CA GLU A 89 4.02 -0.28 -8.87
C GLU A 89 4.40 -0.75 -10.28
N HIS A 90 4.54 0.19 -11.23
CA HIS A 90 4.97 -0.12 -12.59
C HIS A 90 6.41 -0.64 -12.68
N ALA A 91 7.30 -0.16 -11.80
CA ALA A 91 8.69 -0.61 -11.71
C ALA A 91 8.76 -2.00 -11.08
N HIS A 92 8.00 -2.21 -9.99
CA HIS A 92 7.91 -3.52 -9.32
C HIS A 92 7.36 -4.61 -10.26
N ALA A 93 6.32 -4.31 -11.04
CA ALA A 93 5.77 -5.23 -12.03
C ALA A 93 6.80 -5.66 -13.11
N ARG A 94 7.83 -4.85 -13.33
CA ARG A 94 8.91 -5.08 -14.31
C ARG A 94 10.22 -5.54 -13.68
N LEU A 95 10.27 -5.69 -12.36
CA LEU A 95 11.47 -6.04 -11.60
C LEU A 95 12.67 -5.10 -11.86
N ILE A 96 12.38 -3.81 -12.09
CA ILE A 96 13.39 -2.75 -12.22
C ILE A 96 13.17 -1.68 -11.14
N THR A 97 14.16 -0.83 -10.92
CA THR A 97 14.04 0.31 -10.02
C THR A 97 13.18 1.43 -10.63
N VAL A 98 12.68 2.34 -9.79
CA VAL A 98 11.92 3.50 -10.28
C VAL A 98 12.76 4.39 -11.17
N ASP A 99 14.04 4.60 -10.84
CA ASP A 99 14.95 5.42 -11.63
C ASP A 99 15.24 4.78 -13.00
N GLU A 100 15.43 3.46 -13.05
CA GLU A 100 15.56 2.71 -14.30
C GLU A 100 14.27 2.81 -15.14
N LEU A 101 13.10 2.60 -14.53
CA LEU A 101 11.83 2.75 -15.24
C LEU A 101 11.71 4.14 -15.84
N CYS A 102 11.92 5.20 -15.05
CA CYS A 102 11.90 6.59 -15.49
C CYS A 102 12.85 6.85 -16.68
N ALA A 103 14.04 6.26 -16.66
CA ALA A 103 15.01 6.39 -17.75
C ALA A 103 14.55 5.73 -19.06
N THR A 104 13.65 4.74 -18.97
CA THR A 104 13.10 4.04 -20.15
C THR A 104 11.82 4.66 -20.70
N LEU A 105 11.16 5.56 -19.98
CA LEU A 105 9.93 6.19 -20.43
C LEU A 105 10.21 7.19 -21.56
N ARG A 106 9.52 7.00 -22.70
CA ARG A 106 9.54 7.88 -23.87
C ARG A 106 8.12 8.25 -24.25
N GLY A 107 7.93 9.43 -24.84
CA GLY A 107 6.61 9.90 -25.28
C GLY A 107 6.34 11.32 -24.84
N GLU A 108 5.09 11.73 -25.02
CA GLU A 108 4.60 13.06 -24.66
C GLU A 108 3.49 12.92 -23.62
N LEU A 109 3.58 13.75 -22.58
CA LEU A 109 2.59 13.84 -21.51
C LEU A 109 2.16 15.30 -21.43
N SER A 110 0.89 15.56 -21.70
CA SER A 110 0.27 16.88 -21.54
C SER A 110 -0.72 16.83 -20.38
N ILE A 111 -0.55 17.76 -19.44
CA ILE A 111 -1.46 17.94 -18.30
C ILE A 111 -2.04 19.34 -18.42
N ALA A 112 -3.35 19.44 -18.64
CA ALA A 112 -4.07 20.69 -18.73
C ALA A 112 -5.06 20.82 -17.57
N ILE A 113 -5.07 21.98 -16.90
CA ILE A 113 -6.08 22.32 -15.90
C ILE A 113 -7.19 23.09 -16.62
N GLU A 114 -8.41 22.55 -16.58
CA GLU A 114 -9.60 23.17 -17.15
C GLU A 114 -10.40 23.88 -16.06
N ALA A 115 -10.77 25.13 -16.33
CA ALA A 115 -11.70 25.86 -15.48
C ALA A 115 -13.09 25.18 -15.48
N PRO A 116 -13.85 25.28 -14.39
CA PRO A 116 -15.22 24.77 -14.35
C PRO A 116 -16.04 25.38 -15.49
N PRO A 117 -16.94 24.61 -16.12
CA PRO A 117 -17.90 25.19 -17.06
C PRO A 117 -18.74 26.26 -16.33
N PRO A 118 -19.15 27.34 -17.01
CA PRO A 118 -19.93 28.40 -16.39
C PRO A 118 -21.17 27.78 -15.73
N PRO A 119 -21.52 28.19 -14.49
CA PRO A 119 -22.64 27.60 -13.78
C PRO A 119 -23.93 27.85 -14.59
N VAL A 120 -24.51 26.77 -15.11
CA VAL A 120 -25.90 26.78 -15.56
C VAL A 120 -26.74 26.97 -14.30
N SER A 121 -27.34 28.15 -14.17
CA SER A 121 -28.16 28.58 -13.04
C SER A 121 -29.36 27.67 -12.86
N ARG A 122 -29.19 26.56 -12.12
CA ARG A 122 -30.29 25.75 -11.61
C ARG A 122 -30.66 26.27 -10.23
N ALA A 123 -31.93 26.66 -10.08
CA ALA A 123 -32.49 27.20 -8.85
C ALA A 123 -32.22 26.27 -7.66
N PRO A 124 -31.82 26.81 -6.50
CA PRO A 124 -31.41 26.02 -5.35
C PRO A 124 -32.62 25.30 -4.74
N GLN A 125 -32.61 23.98 -4.73
CA GLN A 125 -33.45 23.18 -3.84
C GLN A 125 -32.64 22.87 -2.59
N ALA A 126 -33.03 23.49 -1.47
CA ALA A 126 -32.41 23.31 -0.17
C ALA A 126 -32.71 21.91 0.37
N ILE A 127 -31.68 21.08 0.56
CA ILE A 127 -31.76 19.88 1.40
C ILE A 127 -30.78 20.09 2.56
N GLY A 128 -31.37 20.36 3.73
CA GLY A 128 -30.66 20.41 4.99
C GLY A 128 -30.54 19.05 5.66
N VAL A 129 -29.60 18.99 6.61
CA VAL A 129 -29.45 17.98 7.67
C VAL A 129 -28.76 16.66 7.29
N ALA A 130 -27.41 16.63 7.34
CA ALA A 130 -26.63 15.40 7.57
C ALA A 130 -25.18 15.68 8.05
N SER A 131 -24.96 16.62 8.98
CA SER A 131 -23.60 17.04 9.39
C SER A 131 -22.94 16.19 10.49
N LEU A 132 -23.67 15.28 11.15
CA LEU A 132 -23.11 14.48 12.25
C LEU A 132 -22.59 13.09 11.81
N LEU A 133 -23.12 12.49 10.74
CA LEU A 133 -22.65 11.18 10.25
C LEU A 133 -21.32 11.26 9.50
N THR A 134 -21.05 12.38 8.82
CA THR A 134 -19.81 12.58 8.06
C THR A 134 -18.58 12.68 8.96
N ALA A 135 -18.69 13.32 10.13
CA ALA A 135 -17.60 13.41 11.10
C ALA A 135 -17.21 12.03 11.66
N PHE A 136 -18.19 11.17 11.99
CA PHE A 136 -17.92 9.81 12.45
C PHE A 136 -17.32 8.94 11.34
N ALA A 137 -17.80 9.05 10.10
CA ALA A 137 -17.22 8.32 8.97
C ALA A 137 -15.77 8.74 8.70
N ALA A 138 -15.48 10.05 8.73
CA ALA A 138 -14.13 10.58 8.55
C ALA A 138 -13.18 10.13 9.68
N ALA A 139 -13.62 10.20 10.94
CA ALA A 139 -12.83 9.73 12.07
C ALA A 139 -12.57 8.21 12.02
N PHE A 140 -13.57 7.43 11.61
CA PHE A 140 -13.43 5.98 11.44
C PHE A 140 -12.45 5.64 10.29
N LEU A 141 -12.57 6.30 9.14
CA LEU A 141 -11.66 6.11 8.01
C LEU A 141 -10.22 6.53 8.35
N PHE A 142 -10.05 7.63 9.09
CA PHE A 142 -8.75 8.09 9.58
C PHE A 142 -8.14 7.10 10.58
N ALA A 143 -8.93 6.56 11.51
CA ALA A 143 -8.45 5.51 12.43
C ALA A 143 -8.03 4.25 11.66
N VAL A 144 -8.78 3.84 10.64
CA VAL A 144 -8.43 2.70 9.78
C VAL A 144 -7.18 2.96 8.95
N SER A 145 -6.99 4.17 8.43
CA SER A 145 -5.80 4.52 7.64
C SER A 145 -4.54 4.54 8.51
N LEU A 146 -4.62 5.08 9.73
CA LEU A 146 -3.53 5.03 10.71
C LEU A 146 -3.16 3.59 11.09
N LEU A 147 -4.17 2.72 11.26
CA LEU A 147 -3.93 1.30 11.49
C LEU A 147 -3.23 0.65 10.29
N ARG A 148 -3.65 0.94 9.06
CA ARG A 148 -3.04 0.41 7.83
C ARG A 148 -1.61 0.91 7.59
N ALA A 149 -1.27 2.10 8.06
CA ALA A 149 0.06 2.67 7.93
C ALA A 149 1.11 1.90 8.76
N SER A 150 0.70 1.29 9.87
CA SER A 150 1.62 0.52 10.72
C SER A 150 1.79 -0.94 10.21
N PRO A 151 3.01 -1.50 10.25
CA PRO A 151 3.25 -2.89 9.85
C PRO A 151 2.45 -3.88 10.72
N LEU A 152 2.35 -3.63 12.03
CA LEU A 152 1.52 -4.43 12.93
C LEU A 152 0.02 -4.33 12.60
N GLY A 153 -0.49 -3.16 12.23
CA GLY A 153 -1.91 -3.03 11.87
C GLY A 153 -2.27 -3.78 10.59
N ARG A 154 -1.34 -3.90 9.62
CA ARG A 154 -1.51 -4.80 8.46
C ARG A 154 -1.61 -6.27 8.88
N VAL A 155 -0.75 -6.72 9.80
CA VAL A 155 -0.82 -8.08 10.38
C VAL A 155 -2.16 -8.29 11.09
N TRP A 156 -2.63 -7.30 11.86
CA TRP A 156 -3.89 -7.40 12.61
C TRP A 156 -5.11 -7.48 11.69
N LEU A 157 -5.11 -6.72 10.59
CA LEU A 157 -6.15 -6.81 9.56
C LEU A 157 -6.16 -8.18 8.87
N ALA A 158 -4.98 -8.72 8.54
CA ALA A 158 -4.84 -10.06 7.99
C ALA A 158 -5.32 -11.14 8.99
N ALA A 159 -4.91 -11.05 10.26
CA ALA A 159 -5.35 -11.95 11.32
C ALA A 159 -6.86 -11.90 11.53
N ARG A 160 -7.47 -10.70 11.49
CA ARG A 160 -8.93 -10.56 11.61
C ARG A 160 -9.65 -11.24 10.44
N ALA A 161 -9.14 -11.11 9.22
CA ALA A 161 -9.67 -11.83 8.06
C ALA A 161 -9.52 -13.35 8.22
N ALA A 162 -8.35 -13.82 8.65
CA ALA A 162 -8.06 -15.23 8.91
C ALA A 162 -8.99 -15.84 9.99
N ARG A 163 -9.17 -15.15 11.13
CA ARG A 163 -10.10 -15.56 12.19
C ARG A 163 -11.54 -15.65 11.72
N ARG A 164 -12.00 -14.67 10.94
CA ARG A 164 -13.36 -14.69 10.36
C ARG A 164 -13.54 -15.86 9.40
N ALA A 165 -12.53 -16.16 8.58
CA ALA A 165 -12.58 -17.30 7.66
C ALA A 165 -12.65 -18.63 8.43
N ALA A 166 -11.78 -18.80 9.45
CA ALA A 166 -11.75 -19.98 10.30
C ALA A 166 -13.08 -20.19 11.08
N GLY A 167 -13.84 -19.13 11.34
CA GLY A 167 -15.15 -19.21 11.99
C GLY A 167 -15.08 -19.91 13.36
N ARG A 168 -16.23 -20.40 13.84
CA ARG A 168 -16.34 -21.20 15.08
C ARG A 168 -16.36 -22.71 14.82
N ASP A 169 -15.87 -23.12 13.65
CA ASP A 169 -15.82 -24.53 13.29
C ASP A 169 -14.85 -25.29 14.22
N PRO A 170 -15.28 -26.35 14.93
CA PRO A 170 -14.38 -27.11 15.79
C PRO A 170 -13.24 -27.78 15.01
N THR A 171 -13.45 -28.13 13.74
CA THR A 171 -12.42 -28.77 12.90
C THR A 171 -11.24 -27.85 12.59
N LEU A 172 -11.45 -26.52 12.69
CA LEU A 172 -10.44 -25.49 12.44
C LEU A 172 -9.79 -24.97 13.74
N ALA A 173 -9.91 -25.68 14.86
CA ALA A 173 -9.32 -25.26 16.14
C ALA A 173 -7.80 -25.10 16.06
N VAL A 174 -7.10 -26.09 15.48
CA VAL A 174 -5.64 -26.06 15.31
C VAL A 174 -5.18 -24.83 14.52
N LEU A 175 -5.91 -24.49 13.45
CA LEU A 175 -5.63 -23.33 12.62
C LEU A 175 -5.85 -22.01 13.38
N ARG A 176 -6.87 -21.93 14.24
CA ARG A 176 -7.06 -20.76 15.11
C ARG A 176 -5.89 -20.58 16.08
N ASP A 177 -5.42 -21.66 16.69
CA ASP A 177 -4.28 -21.60 17.61
C ASP A 177 -2.99 -21.20 16.89
N GLU A 178 -2.81 -21.61 15.63
CA GLU A 178 -1.72 -21.14 14.78
C GLU A 178 -1.83 -19.65 14.44
N ILE A 179 -3.02 -19.16 14.09
CA ILE A 179 -3.26 -17.72 13.87
C ILE A 179 -2.89 -16.92 15.13
N GLU A 180 -3.29 -17.38 16.32
CA GLU A 180 -2.95 -16.69 17.58
C GLU A 180 -1.45 -16.70 17.86
N ARG A 181 -0.76 -17.83 17.62
CA ARG A 181 0.70 -17.92 17.75
C ARG A 181 1.42 -16.92 16.82
N LEU A 182 0.98 -16.82 15.55
CA LEU A 182 1.53 -15.86 14.60
C LEU A 182 1.29 -14.40 15.02
N VAL A 183 0.11 -14.09 15.55
CA VAL A 183 -0.22 -12.75 16.06
C VAL A 183 0.64 -12.40 17.28
N GLU A 184 0.86 -13.34 18.19
CA GLU A 184 1.71 -13.12 19.36
C GLU A 184 3.17 -12.92 18.96
N HIS A 185 3.67 -13.73 18.02
CA HIS A 185 5.01 -13.53 17.46
C HIS A 185 5.16 -12.16 16.79
N ALA A 186 4.16 -11.70 16.05
CA ALA A 186 4.18 -10.35 15.47
C ALA A 186 4.22 -9.23 16.53
N ARG A 187 3.56 -9.42 17.68
CA ARG A 187 3.64 -8.46 18.80
C ARG A 187 5.04 -8.41 19.41
N GLU A 188 5.70 -9.56 19.52
CA GLU A 188 7.09 -9.64 19.98
C GLU A 188 8.04 -8.92 19.02
N VAL A 189 7.93 -9.18 17.71
CA VAL A 189 8.73 -8.49 16.68
C VAL A 189 8.49 -6.98 16.70
N GLU A 190 7.24 -6.53 16.86
CA GLU A 190 6.92 -5.10 16.99
C GLU A 190 7.55 -4.46 18.24
N ARG A 191 7.64 -5.20 19.37
CA ARG A 191 8.32 -4.70 20.58
C ARG A 191 9.81 -4.47 20.30
N VAL A 192 10.48 -5.42 19.66
CA VAL A 192 11.89 -5.27 19.23
C VAL A 192 12.04 -4.08 18.29
N ARG A 193 11.18 -3.99 17.27
CA ARG A 193 11.17 -2.88 16.29
C ARG A 193 11.09 -1.52 16.97
N ARG A 194 10.18 -1.34 17.93
CA ARG A 194 10.02 -0.09 18.69
C ARG A 194 11.26 0.23 19.53
N GLY A 195 11.91 -0.79 20.09
CA GLY A 195 13.21 -0.65 20.75
C GLY A 195 14.27 -0.09 19.80
N CYS A 196 14.44 -0.70 18.63
CA CYS A 196 15.39 -0.24 17.60
C CYS A 196 15.11 1.20 17.15
N VAL A 197 13.84 1.55 16.85
CA VAL A 197 13.46 2.92 16.47
C VAL A 197 13.79 3.92 17.59
N SER A 198 13.54 3.56 18.84
CA SER A 198 13.82 4.43 19.99
C SER A 198 15.32 4.61 20.22
N SER A 199 16.12 3.55 20.05
CA SER A 199 17.58 3.61 20.15
C SER A 199 18.18 4.44 19.01
N LEU A 200 17.72 4.24 17.77
CA LEU A 200 18.16 5.01 16.62
C LEU A 200 17.78 6.49 16.72
N ALA A 201 16.60 6.81 17.26
CA ALA A 201 16.21 8.19 17.56
C ALA A 201 17.07 8.83 18.66
N ARG A 202 17.57 8.06 19.63
CA ARG A 202 18.51 8.54 20.66
C ARG A 202 19.89 8.77 20.05
N ALA A 203 20.42 7.81 19.29
CA ALA A 203 21.72 7.93 18.61
C ALA A 203 21.78 9.17 17.71
N ARG A 204 20.70 9.46 16.96
CA ARG A 204 20.62 10.65 16.10
C ARG A 204 20.59 11.99 16.82
N ARG A 205 20.20 12.02 18.10
CA ARG A 205 20.11 13.26 18.89
C ARG A 205 21.38 13.58 19.65
N ALA A 206 22.31 12.63 19.80
CA ALA A 206 23.59 12.88 20.46
C ALA A 206 24.39 13.93 19.66
N PRO A 207 24.70 15.10 20.24
CA PRO A 207 25.51 16.12 19.58
C PRO A 207 27.00 15.77 19.70
N GLY A 208 27.69 15.55 18.59
CA GLY A 208 29.14 15.31 18.57
C GLY A 208 29.70 14.95 17.21
N GLU A 209 31.01 15.14 17.04
CA GLU A 209 31.81 14.55 15.96
C GLU A 209 31.62 13.03 16.01
N ARG A 210 30.72 12.52 15.17
CA ARG A 210 30.34 11.10 15.17
C ARG A 210 31.57 10.23 14.95
N LEU A 211 31.99 9.54 16.00
CA LEU A 211 33.03 8.51 15.94
C LEU A 211 32.55 7.39 15.01
N ALA A 212 33.50 6.72 14.34
CA ALA A 212 33.19 5.61 13.43
C ALA A 212 32.35 4.51 14.12
N GLU A 213 32.58 4.29 15.42
CA GLU A 213 31.85 3.34 16.25
C GLU A 213 30.33 3.65 16.33
N GLU A 214 29.93 4.92 16.45
CA GLU A 214 28.52 5.31 16.49
C GLU A 214 27.82 5.10 15.14
N ARG A 215 28.55 5.27 14.03
CA ARG A 215 28.03 5.00 12.68
C ARG A 215 27.78 3.50 12.47
N ASP A 216 28.70 2.67 12.96
CA ASP A 216 28.53 1.21 12.91
C ASP A 216 27.34 0.76 13.76
N GLU A 217 27.12 1.37 14.93
CA GLU A 217 25.93 1.12 15.73
C GLU A 217 24.63 1.57 15.03
N GLU A 218 24.60 2.75 14.39
CA GLU A 218 23.44 3.19 13.62
C GLU A 218 23.11 2.21 12.48
N LEU A 219 24.13 1.74 11.75
CA LEU A 219 23.96 0.76 10.67
C LEU A 219 23.42 -0.58 11.17
N ARG A 220 23.92 -1.07 12.32
CA ARG A 220 23.39 -2.28 12.97
C ARG A 220 21.90 -2.12 13.32
N LEU A 221 21.54 -1.01 13.96
CA LEU A 221 20.15 -0.72 14.33
C LEU A 221 19.22 -0.58 13.10
N GLN A 222 19.71 0.00 12.00
CA GLN A 222 18.97 0.08 10.75
C GLN A 222 18.75 -1.30 10.13
N SER A 223 19.77 -2.17 10.15
CA SER A 223 19.68 -3.55 9.68
C SER A 223 18.66 -4.35 10.51
N ASP A 224 18.71 -4.25 11.84
CA ASP A 224 17.76 -4.92 12.74
C ASP A 224 16.33 -4.43 12.53
N LEU A 225 16.15 -3.12 12.31
CA LEU A 225 14.87 -2.53 11.97
C LEU A 225 14.32 -3.06 10.63
N ALA A 226 15.17 -3.17 9.60
CA ALA A 226 14.79 -3.74 8.32
C ALA A 226 14.39 -5.22 8.44
N ARG A 227 15.15 -6.01 9.21
CA ARG A 227 14.85 -7.42 9.50
C ARG A 227 13.51 -7.58 10.22
N ALA A 228 13.24 -6.76 11.24
CA ALA A 228 11.96 -6.76 11.94
C ALA A 228 10.77 -6.42 11.01
N ASN A 229 10.95 -5.44 10.12
CA ASN A 229 9.91 -5.07 9.14
C ASN A 229 9.64 -6.21 8.14
N ALA A 230 10.69 -6.86 7.64
CA ALA A 230 10.56 -8.02 6.74
C ALA A 230 9.79 -9.16 7.42
N ARG A 231 10.12 -9.47 8.69
CA ARG A 231 9.43 -10.51 9.46
C ARG A 231 7.94 -10.21 9.69
N LEU A 232 7.59 -8.95 9.98
CA LEU A 232 6.18 -8.55 10.08
C LEU A 232 5.44 -8.67 8.74
N ALA A 233 6.10 -8.38 7.62
CA ALA A 233 5.53 -8.54 6.29
C ALA A 233 5.28 -10.02 5.96
N GLU A 234 6.22 -10.91 6.30
CA GLU A 234 6.12 -12.36 6.15
C GLU A 234 4.94 -12.94 6.94
N ILE A 235 4.83 -12.61 8.23
CA ILE A 235 3.68 -13.03 9.07
C ILE A 235 2.36 -12.52 8.47
N GLY A 236 2.34 -11.27 8.02
CA GLY A 236 1.18 -10.69 7.35
C GLY A 236 0.79 -11.44 6.07
N ALA A 237 1.76 -11.89 5.27
CA ALA A 237 1.53 -12.70 4.07
C ALA A 237 1.00 -14.10 4.42
N ALA A 238 1.59 -14.78 5.40
CA ALA A 238 1.12 -16.10 5.86
C ALA A 238 -0.36 -16.05 6.31
N LEU A 239 -0.74 -15.02 7.07
CA LEU A 239 -2.13 -14.83 7.51
C LEU A 239 -3.10 -14.55 6.35
N ARG A 240 -2.66 -13.90 5.26
CA ARG A 240 -3.51 -13.67 4.07
C ARG A 240 -3.80 -14.94 3.29
N LEU A 241 -2.96 -15.98 3.40
CA LEU A 241 -3.19 -17.27 2.75
C LEU A 241 -4.22 -18.13 3.50
N VAL A 242 -4.43 -17.88 4.81
CA VAL A 242 -5.36 -18.67 5.63
C VAL A 242 -6.79 -18.68 5.07
N PRO A 243 -7.43 -17.54 4.71
CA PRO A 243 -8.76 -17.55 4.12
C PRO A 243 -8.87 -18.37 2.83
N LEU A 244 -7.82 -18.38 2.00
CA LEU A 244 -7.78 -19.16 0.75
C LEU A 244 -7.76 -20.66 1.07
N ARG A 245 -6.93 -21.08 2.01
CA ARG A 245 -6.86 -22.48 2.46
C ARG A 245 -8.14 -22.95 3.14
N VAL A 246 -8.79 -22.09 3.94
CA VAL A 246 -10.08 -22.44 4.55
C VAL A 246 -11.15 -22.63 3.48
N ARG A 247 -11.14 -21.81 2.43
CA ARG A 247 -12.06 -21.99 1.29
C ARG A 247 -11.79 -23.30 0.55
N GLU A 248 -10.53 -23.58 0.25
CA GLU A 248 -10.11 -24.83 -0.39
C GLU A 248 -10.49 -26.07 0.44
N ALA A 249 -10.24 -26.05 1.75
CA ALA A 249 -10.63 -27.14 2.65
C ALA A 249 -12.16 -27.35 2.69
N ARG A 250 -12.95 -26.27 2.62
CA ARG A 250 -14.41 -26.35 2.55
C ARG A 250 -14.89 -26.88 1.19
N ASP A 251 -14.28 -26.43 0.10
CA ASP A 251 -14.64 -26.89 -1.25
C ASP A 251 -14.24 -28.37 -1.47
N LEU A 252 -13.12 -28.82 -0.87
CA LEU A 252 -12.66 -30.21 -0.90
C LEU A 252 -13.46 -31.14 0.02
N SER A 253 -14.12 -30.61 1.06
CA SER A 253 -14.99 -31.40 1.93
C SER A 253 -16.27 -31.90 1.25
N PHE A 254 -16.46 -31.63 -0.06
CA PHE A 254 -17.58 -32.17 -0.83
C PHE A 254 -17.37 -33.57 -1.42
N ARG A 255 -16.18 -34.20 -1.38
CA ARG A 255 -16.00 -35.65 -1.73
C ARG A 255 -14.55 -36.13 -1.46
N GLY A 256 -14.23 -36.62 -0.26
CA GLY A 256 -13.00 -37.41 -0.03
C GLY A 256 -12.40 -37.32 1.38
N PRO A 257 -11.52 -38.28 1.78
CA PRO A 257 -10.89 -38.34 3.11
C PRO A 257 -10.00 -37.12 3.40
N ALA A 258 -9.86 -36.81 4.70
CA ALA A 258 -9.66 -35.48 5.26
C ALA A 258 -8.42 -34.70 4.73
N PRO A 259 -8.61 -33.58 4.01
CA PRO A 259 -7.54 -32.79 3.38
C PRO A 259 -6.63 -32.06 4.39
N ILE A 260 -7.05 -31.95 5.65
CA ILE A 260 -6.30 -31.21 6.67
C ILE A 260 -4.99 -31.93 7.06
N GLU A 261 -4.99 -33.27 7.13
CA GLU A 261 -3.78 -34.02 7.48
C GLU A 261 -2.70 -33.96 6.40
N ALA A 262 -3.09 -33.95 5.12
CA ALA A 262 -2.17 -33.79 4.00
C ALA A 262 -1.50 -32.40 4.01
N ILE A 263 -2.26 -31.35 4.35
CA ILE A 263 -1.75 -29.97 4.41
C ILE A 263 -0.81 -29.78 5.60
N VAL A 264 -1.15 -30.34 6.76
CA VAL A 264 -0.27 -30.32 7.95
C VAL A 264 1.04 -31.08 7.67
N ALA A 265 0.96 -32.21 6.96
CA ALA A 265 2.14 -32.96 6.55
C ALA A 265 3.04 -32.14 5.59
N GLU A 266 2.46 -31.45 4.61
CA GLU A 266 3.23 -30.62 3.66
C GLU A 266 3.93 -29.43 4.36
N LEU A 267 3.24 -28.76 5.29
CA LEU A 267 3.84 -27.68 6.08
C LEU A 267 5.00 -28.18 6.95
N SER A 268 4.84 -29.34 7.60
CA SER A 268 5.91 -29.94 8.41
C SER A 268 7.14 -30.32 7.56
N LEU A 269 6.95 -30.73 6.31
CA LEU A 269 8.03 -31.02 5.38
C LEU A 269 8.77 -29.75 4.95
N ARG A 270 8.06 -28.66 4.67
CA ARG A 270 8.66 -27.37 4.31
C ARG A 270 9.45 -26.75 5.47
N GLU A 271 8.92 -26.81 6.67
CA GLU A 271 9.58 -26.25 7.86
C GLU A 271 10.86 -27.03 8.18
N ARG A 272 10.82 -28.36 8.03
CA ARG A 272 12.01 -29.22 8.17
C ARG A 272 13.06 -28.92 7.09
N ALA A 273 12.66 -28.73 5.84
CA ALA A 273 13.57 -28.37 4.75
C ALA A 273 14.25 -27.00 4.95
N LEU A 274 13.52 -26.01 5.49
CA LEU A 274 14.10 -24.71 5.83
C LEU A 274 15.09 -24.82 6.98
N SER A 275 14.77 -25.59 8.03
CA SER A 275 15.70 -25.81 9.14
C SER A 275 16.99 -26.52 8.72
N GLU A 276 16.91 -27.43 7.75
CA GLU A 276 18.08 -28.13 7.19
C GLU A 276 18.94 -27.21 6.30
N ALA A 277 18.33 -26.24 5.62
CA ALA A 277 19.04 -25.25 4.81
C ALA A 277 19.81 -24.26 5.71
N ASP A 278 19.17 -23.78 6.78
CA ASP A 278 19.80 -22.86 7.74
C ASP A 278 20.94 -23.54 8.52
N ALA A 279 20.83 -24.84 8.80
CA ALA A 279 21.89 -25.60 9.47
C ALA A 279 23.14 -25.87 8.59
N ARG A 280 23.03 -25.66 7.27
CA ARG A 280 24.13 -25.85 6.30
C ARG A 280 24.81 -24.55 5.88
N ALA A 281 24.24 -23.40 6.24
CA ALA A 281 24.78 -22.07 5.97
C ALA A 281 25.63 -21.57 7.15
#